data_AF-A0A263BXB5-F1
#
_entry.id   AF-A0A263BXB5-F1
#
_cell.length_a   1.000
_cell.length_b   1.000
_cell.length_c   1.000
_cell.angle_alpha   90.00
_cell.angle_beta   90.00
_cell.angle_gamma   90.00
#
_symmetry.space_group_name_H-M   'P 1'
#
loop_
_entity.id
_entity.type
_entity.pdbx_description
1 polymer ?
#
loop_
_entity_poly.entity_id
_entity_poly.type
_entity_poly.pdbx_seq_one_letter_code
_entity_poly.pdbx_strand_id
1 'polypeptide(L)'
;MRQGEVLGLRWQDIDFDIRTLSVTQTLSHDGKTLNRGAKTKASIRTIALPKETVDKLKHHRKLVEDEKKKAGTIYNDNDLVVCTEIGTPCHPRNILRTMYTVIKKVGLQRIRFHDLRHTHATLLLKQGTHPKIVSERLGHADTRITLDRYSHLLPNMQREVADSFGDMLFGSEYKSKQDVIKEWESILYHVTKA
;
A
#
# COMPACT_ATOMS: atom_id res chain seq x y z
N MET A 1 5.06 -2.24 4.94
CA MET A 1 5.98 -3.41 5.02
C MET A 1 6.33 -3.68 6.48
N ARG A 2 6.88 -4.86 6.81
CA ARG A 2 7.48 -5.13 8.14
C ARG A 2 8.84 -4.45 8.24
N GLN A 3 9.34 -4.23 9.46
CA GLN A 3 10.63 -3.55 9.67
C GLN A 3 11.79 -4.25 8.96
N GLY A 4 11.92 -5.57 9.12
CA GLY A 4 12.98 -6.34 8.46
C GLY A 4 12.88 -6.32 6.93
N GLU A 5 11.67 -6.25 6.36
CA GLU A 5 11.46 -6.12 4.92
C GLU A 5 11.94 -4.75 4.40
N VAL A 6 11.73 -3.68 5.16
CA VAL A 6 12.22 -2.34 4.79
C VAL A 6 13.74 -2.27 4.88
N LEU A 7 14.32 -2.81 5.95
CA LEU A 7 15.78 -2.81 6.18
C LEU A 7 16.53 -3.80 5.27
N GLY A 8 15.83 -4.79 4.72
CA GLY A 8 16.38 -5.75 3.77
C GLY A 8 16.11 -5.42 2.30
N LEU A 9 15.38 -4.32 2.01
CA LEU A 9 15.00 -3.94 0.65
C LEU A 9 16.25 -3.52 -0.15
N ARG A 10 16.35 -3.99 -1.39
CA ARG A 10 17.45 -3.66 -2.30
C ARG A 10 16.99 -2.80 -3.48
N TRP A 11 17.90 -2.05 -4.09
CA TRP A 11 17.59 -1.23 -5.25
C TRP A 11 17.17 -2.08 -6.45
N GLN A 12 17.79 -3.24 -6.67
CA GLN A 12 17.40 -4.16 -7.74
C GLN A 12 15.98 -4.73 -7.58
N ASP A 13 15.41 -4.68 -6.38
CA ASP A 13 14.04 -5.15 -6.13
C ASP A 13 12.98 -4.05 -6.41
N ILE A 14 13.38 -2.86 -6.85
CA ILE A 14 12.50 -1.73 -7.19
C ILE A 14 12.52 -1.49 -8.70
N ASP A 15 11.34 -1.59 -9.31
CA ASP A 15 11.12 -1.18 -10.69
C ASP A 15 10.52 0.24 -10.71
N PHE A 16 11.33 1.20 -11.17
CA PHE A 16 10.96 2.61 -11.22
C PHE A 16 10.03 2.96 -12.39
N ASP A 17 9.97 2.13 -13.43
CA ASP A 17 9.21 2.40 -14.65
C ASP A 17 7.75 2.00 -14.45
N ILE A 18 7.52 0.77 -13.98
CA ILE A 18 6.17 0.31 -13.61
C ILE A 18 5.79 0.67 -12.17
N ARG A 19 6.69 1.31 -11.42
CA ARG A 19 6.48 1.80 -10.04
C ARG A 19 6.07 0.69 -9.09
N THR A 20 6.88 -0.36 -9.02
CA THR A 20 6.65 -1.48 -8.12
C THR A 20 7.89 -1.80 -7.30
N LEU A 21 7.69 -2.41 -6.12
CA LEU A 21 8.77 -3.06 -5.39
C LEU A 21 8.42 -4.50 -5.09
N SER A 22 9.42 -5.37 -5.06
CA SER A 22 9.30 -6.78 -4.73
C SER A 22 9.90 -7.05 -3.36
N VAL A 23 9.15 -7.70 -2.48
CA VAL A 23 9.64 -8.08 -1.15
C VAL A 23 10.27 -9.47 -1.21
N THR A 24 11.58 -9.54 -1.42
CA THR A 24 12.32 -10.80 -1.65
C THR A 24 13.35 -11.14 -0.56
N GLN A 25 13.67 -10.16 0.30
CA GLN A 25 14.69 -10.26 1.33
C GLN A 25 14.22 -9.58 2.64
N THR A 26 14.68 -10.07 3.78
CA THR A 26 14.46 -9.43 5.09
C THR A 26 15.74 -9.41 5.92
N LEU A 27 15.97 -8.33 6.64
CA LEU A 27 16.98 -8.28 7.69
C LEU A 27 16.45 -8.96 8.97
N SER A 28 17.28 -9.77 9.62
CA SER A 28 17.00 -10.39 10.92
C SER A 28 16.87 -9.35 12.04
N HIS A 29 16.23 -9.73 13.15
CA HIS A 29 15.97 -8.80 14.25
C HIS A 29 17.24 -8.30 14.97
N ASP A 30 18.29 -9.12 14.98
CA ASP A 30 19.62 -8.74 15.49
C ASP A 30 20.42 -7.85 14.51
N GLY A 31 19.88 -7.59 13.31
CA GLY A 31 20.50 -6.73 12.30
C GLY A 31 21.71 -7.34 11.60
N LYS A 32 21.97 -8.64 11.76
CA LYS A 32 23.20 -9.28 11.26
C LYS A 32 23.02 -10.06 9.97
N THR A 33 21.84 -10.62 9.73
CA THR A 33 21.62 -11.59 8.66
C THR A 33 20.58 -11.10 7.67
N LEU A 34 20.98 -10.99 6.41
CA LEU A 34 20.08 -10.78 5.27
C LEU A 34 19.54 -12.14 4.81
N ASN A 35 18.29 -12.41 5.16
CA ASN A 35 17.61 -13.65 4.77
C ASN A 35 16.95 -13.44 3.41
N ARG A 36 17.49 -14.12 2.39
CA ARG A 36 16.88 -14.18 1.05
C ARG A 36 15.78 -15.22 1.04
N GLY A 37 14.69 -14.90 0.37
CA GLY A 37 13.52 -15.75 0.34
C GLY A 37 12.59 -15.49 1.51
N ALA A 38 11.33 -15.36 1.18
CA ALA A 38 10.24 -15.49 2.12
C ALA A 38 10.20 -16.92 2.68
N LYS A 39 9.92 -17.09 3.97
CA LYS A 39 9.65 -18.42 4.57
C LYS A 39 8.57 -19.24 3.82
N THR A 40 7.76 -18.62 2.94
CA THR A 40 6.73 -19.24 2.10
C THR A 40 6.52 -18.46 0.77
N LYS A 41 5.98 -19.10 -0.28
CA LYS A 41 5.62 -18.45 -1.57
C LYS A 41 4.74 -17.19 -1.39
N ALA A 42 3.91 -17.14 -0.34
CA ALA A 42 3.00 -16.04 -0.04
C ALA A 42 3.69 -14.74 0.44
N SER A 43 4.95 -14.79 0.88
CA SER A 43 5.65 -13.59 1.35
C SER A 43 6.50 -12.89 0.28
N ILE A 44 6.71 -13.51 -0.89
CA ILE A 44 7.18 -12.81 -2.08
C ILE A 44 5.97 -12.12 -2.69
N ARG A 45 5.99 -10.79 -2.66
CA ARG A 45 4.88 -9.98 -3.17
C ARG A 45 5.39 -8.72 -3.81
N THR A 46 4.66 -8.28 -4.80
CA THR A 46 4.89 -7.02 -5.50
C THR A 46 3.93 -5.96 -4.94
N ILE A 47 4.46 -4.80 -4.62
CA ILE A 47 3.73 -3.67 -4.06
C ILE A 47 3.84 -2.52 -5.05
N ALA A 48 2.71 -2.11 -5.64
CA ALA A 48 2.62 -0.89 -6.43
C ALA A 48 2.83 0.35 -5.55
N LEU A 49 3.61 1.31 -6.07
CA LEU A 49 4.05 2.51 -5.38
C LEU A 49 3.39 3.77 -5.96
N PRO A 50 2.91 4.68 -5.10
CA PRO A 50 2.57 6.04 -5.53
C PRO A 50 3.77 6.75 -6.16
N LYS A 51 3.49 7.70 -7.06
CA LYS A 51 4.53 8.48 -7.74
C LYS A 51 5.41 9.23 -6.73
N GLU A 52 4.79 9.77 -5.70
CA GLU A 52 5.45 10.52 -4.62
C GLU A 52 6.48 9.66 -3.89
N THR A 53 6.16 8.40 -3.63
CA THR A 53 7.10 7.45 -3.01
C THR A 53 8.26 7.14 -3.95
N VAL A 54 7.98 6.97 -5.24
CA VAL A 54 9.00 6.75 -6.27
C VAL A 54 9.97 7.93 -6.37
N ASP A 55 9.45 9.16 -6.37
CA ASP A 55 10.27 10.37 -6.44
C ASP A 55 11.16 10.50 -5.19
N LYS A 56 10.62 10.18 -4.00
CA LYS A 56 11.42 10.12 -2.75
C LYS A 56 12.50 9.04 -2.80
N LEU A 57 12.20 7.87 -3.36
CA LEU A 57 13.19 6.79 -3.54
C LEU A 57 14.29 7.18 -4.52
N LYS A 58 13.95 7.85 -5.64
CA LYS A 58 14.94 8.36 -6.59
C LYS A 58 15.86 9.41 -5.96
N HIS A 59 15.31 10.32 -5.15
CA HIS A 59 16.12 11.28 -4.41
C HIS A 59 17.03 10.58 -3.39
N HIS A 60 16.49 9.63 -2.64
CA HIS A 60 17.26 8.85 -1.66
C HIS A 60 18.39 8.05 -2.32
N ARG A 61 18.17 7.49 -3.50
CA ARG A 61 19.20 6.76 -4.27
C ARG A 61 20.42 7.65 -4.57
N LYS A 62 20.19 8.91 -4.95
CA LYS A 62 21.28 9.88 -5.18
C LYS A 62 22.10 10.12 -3.92
N LEU A 63 21.44 10.27 -2.76
CA LEU A 63 22.13 10.43 -1.48
C LEU A 63 23.00 9.22 -1.15
N VAL A 64 22.48 8.00 -1.35
CA VAL A 64 23.25 6.76 -1.13
C VAL A 64 24.43 6.65 -2.09
N GLU A 65 24.26 7.03 -3.37
CA GLU A 65 25.34 7.06 -4.35
C GLU A 65 26.44 8.07 -3.97
N ASP A 66 26.08 9.21 -3.39
CA ASP A 66 27.05 10.20 -2.92
C ASP A 66 27.79 9.72 -1.65
N GLU A 67 27.10 9.09 -0.70
CA GLU A 67 27.75 8.46 0.46
C GLU A 67 28.69 7.31 0.03
N LYS A 68 28.28 6.52 -0.97
CA LYS A 68 29.12 5.48 -1.56
C LYS A 68 30.42 6.05 -2.14
N LYS A 69 30.34 7.18 -2.86
CA LYS A 69 31.54 7.86 -3.39
C LYS A 69 32.45 8.37 -2.28
N LYS A 70 31.88 8.96 -1.21
CA LYS A 70 32.64 9.46 -0.05
C LYS A 70 33.35 8.35 0.71
N ALA A 71 32.66 7.22 0.91
CA ALA A 71 33.21 6.06 1.60
C ALA A 71 34.29 5.34 0.77
N GLY A 72 34.25 5.43 -0.57
CA GLY A 72 35.30 4.86 -1.42
C GLY A 72 35.49 3.36 -1.19
N THR A 73 36.72 2.95 -0.88
CA THR A 73 37.09 1.53 -0.73
C THR A 73 36.50 0.85 0.51
N ILE A 74 36.09 1.61 1.53
CA ILE A 74 35.48 1.03 2.74
C ILE A 74 33.98 0.79 2.60
N TYR A 75 33.38 1.19 1.47
CA TYR A 75 31.97 0.97 1.22
C TYR A 75 31.67 -0.50 0.93
N ASN A 76 30.78 -1.11 1.71
CA ASN A 76 30.30 -2.46 1.53
C ASN A 76 28.97 -2.47 0.77
N ASP A 77 29.03 -2.72 -0.54
CA ASP A 77 27.84 -2.66 -1.40
C ASP A 77 26.96 -3.90 -1.27
N ASN A 78 25.92 -3.78 -0.45
CA ASN A 78 24.87 -4.80 -0.27
C ASN A 78 23.63 -4.51 -1.13
N ASP A 79 23.69 -3.53 -2.04
CA ASP A 79 22.57 -3.02 -2.84
C ASP A 79 21.38 -2.54 -1.99
N LEU A 80 21.59 -2.17 -0.72
CA LEU A 80 20.51 -1.84 0.22
C LEU A 80 19.95 -0.43 -0.01
N VAL A 81 18.63 -0.31 0.09
CA VAL A 81 17.93 0.99 0.11
C VAL A 81 18.16 1.70 1.44
N VAL A 82 18.18 0.96 2.55
CA VAL A 82 18.42 1.51 3.89
C VAL A 82 19.72 0.91 4.45
N CYS A 83 20.81 1.66 4.33
CA CYS A 83 22.14 1.27 4.77
C CYS A 83 22.79 2.35 5.64
N THR A 84 23.92 2.02 6.25
CA THR A 84 24.83 3.00 6.86
C THR A 84 25.59 3.78 5.79
N GLU A 85 26.33 4.82 6.19
CA GLU A 85 27.20 5.61 5.30
C GLU A 85 28.28 4.75 4.59
N ILE A 86 28.62 3.59 5.17
CA ILE A 86 29.57 2.63 4.59
C ILE A 86 28.88 1.42 3.93
N GLY A 87 27.57 1.49 3.65
CA GLY A 87 26.83 0.47 2.90
C GLY A 87 26.41 -0.78 3.70
N THR A 88 26.74 -0.85 4.99
CA THR A 88 26.36 -2.00 5.84
C THR A 88 24.89 -1.95 6.26
N PRO A 89 24.29 -3.10 6.65
CA PRO A 89 22.91 -3.13 7.13
C PRO A 89 22.67 -2.23 8.35
N CYS A 90 21.58 -1.45 8.32
CA CYS A 90 21.16 -0.66 9.46
C CYS A 90 20.54 -1.53 10.55
N HIS A 91 21.12 -1.52 11.75
CA HIS A 91 20.55 -2.25 12.88
C HIS A 91 19.11 -1.79 13.17
N PRO A 92 18.13 -2.70 13.37
CA PRO A 92 16.72 -2.32 13.56
C PRO A 92 16.45 -1.33 14.70
N ARG A 93 17.31 -1.32 15.72
CA ARG A 93 17.22 -0.37 16.83
C ARG A 93 17.56 1.07 16.43
N ASN A 94 18.38 1.27 15.39
CA ASN A 94 18.79 2.59 14.91
C ASN A 94 17.61 3.33 14.27
N ILE A 95 16.87 2.66 13.37
CA ILE A 95 15.69 3.26 12.75
C ILE A 95 14.59 3.57 13.78
N LEU A 96 14.42 2.72 14.81
CA LEU A 96 13.49 2.98 15.91
C LEU A 96 13.91 4.21 16.72
N ARG A 97 15.20 4.34 17.04
CA ARG A 97 15.72 5.51 17.76
C ARG A 97 15.44 6.79 16.97
N THR A 98 15.76 6.81 15.68
CA THR A 98 15.49 7.97 14.81
C THR A 98 13.99 8.29 14.77
N MET A 99 13.14 7.29 14.58
CA MET A 99 11.69 7.46 14.58
C MET A 99 11.17 8.05 15.90
N TYR A 100 11.62 7.54 17.05
CA TYR A 100 11.19 8.05 18.35
C TYR A 100 11.69 9.47 18.63
N THR A 101 12.90 9.82 18.18
CA THR A 101 13.39 11.20 18.26
C THR A 101 12.49 12.16 17.46
N VAL A 102 12.10 11.77 16.25
CA VAL A 102 11.19 12.57 15.41
C VAL A 102 9.82 12.69 16.07
N ILE A 103 9.23 11.59 16.52
CA ILE A 103 7.92 11.58 17.22
C ILE A 103 7.94 12.52 18.43
N LYS A 104 8.98 12.43 19.27
CA LYS A 104 9.15 13.30 20.44
C LYS A 104 9.26 14.77 20.04
N LYS A 105 10.03 15.07 19.00
CA LYS A 105 10.23 16.45 18.51
C LYS A 105 8.94 17.09 18.02
N VAL A 106 8.02 16.31 17.44
CA VAL A 106 6.74 16.78 16.90
C VAL A 106 5.62 16.72 17.97
N GLY A 107 5.90 16.21 19.17
CA GLY A 107 4.94 16.14 20.27
C GLY A 107 3.86 15.06 20.11
N LEU A 108 4.11 14.04 19.28
CA LEU A 108 3.16 12.96 19.06
C LEU A 108 3.31 11.84 20.10
N GLN A 109 2.22 11.11 20.35
CA GLN A 109 2.27 9.89 21.15
C GLN A 109 3.18 8.85 20.50
N ARG A 110 3.94 8.13 21.33
CA ARG A 110 4.82 7.07 20.87
C ARG A 110 4.00 5.92 20.26
N ILE A 111 4.28 5.63 18.99
CA ILE A 111 3.77 4.45 18.27
C ILE A 111 4.92 3.51 17.91
N ARG A 112 4.66 2.22 17.76
CA ARG A 112 5.66 1.20 17.37
C ARG A 112 5.82 1.21 15.85
N PHE A 113 6.95 0.73 15.34
CA PHE A 113 7.18 0.69 13.87
C PHE A 113 6.11 -0.12 13.13
N HIS A 114 5.63 -1.21 13.73
CA HIS A 114 4.58 -2.02 13.11
C HIS A 114 3.21 -1.34 13.13
N ASP A 115 3.00 -0.31 13.95
CA ASP A 115 1.76 0.46 13.94
C ASP A 115 1.63 1.25 12.63
N LEU A 116 2.74 1.65 11.98
CA LEU A 116 2.71 2.24 10.63
C LEU A 116 2.05 1.31 9.60
N ARG A 117 2.34 0.01 9.71
CA ARG A 117 1.72 -1.01 8.86
C ARG A 117 0.24 -1.20 9.20
N HIS A 118 -0.14 -1.10 10.47
CA HIS A 118 -1.55 -1.11 10.87
C HIS A 118 -2.29 0.09 10.30
N THR A 119 -1.74 1.30 10.45
CA THR A 119 -2.30 2.53 9.87
C THR A 119 -2.49 2.39 8.35
N HIS A 120 -1.49 1.88 7.62
CA HIS A 120 -1.60 1.64 6.18
C HIS A 120 -2.79 0.73 5.83
N ALA A 121 -2.98 -0.37 6.57
CA ALA A 121 -4.08 -1.29 6.34
C ALA A 121 -5.44 -0.65 6.65
N THR A 122 -5.54 0.06 7.78
CA THR A 122 -6.73 0.79 8.21
C THR A 122 -7.15 1.85 7.19
N LEU A 123 -6.20 2.62 6.65
CA LEU A 123 -6.50 3.64 5.65
C LEU A 123 -7.03 3.02 4.35
N LEU A 124 -6.43 1.93 3.86
CA LEU A 124 -6.91 1.24 2.67
C LEU A 124 -8.33 0.69 2.85
N LEU A 125 -8.62 0.07 4.00
CA LEU A 125 -9.94 -0.46 4.30
C LEU A 125 -10.99 0.65 4.44
N LYS A 126 -10.63 1.77 5.09
CA LYS A 126 -11.49 2.96 5.16
C LYS A 126 -11.80 3.57 3.78
N GLN A 127 -10.90 3.39 2.81
CA GLN A 127 -11.12 3.79 1.42
C GLN A 127 -12.00 2.78 0.64
N GLY A 128 -12.49 1.72 1.28
CA GLY A 128 -13.27 0.67 0.62
C GLY A 128 -12.42 -0.33 -0.16
N THR A 129 -11.09 -0.35 0.03
CA THR A 129 -10.23 -1.35 -0.64
C THR A 129 -10.61 -2.74 -0.17
N HIS A 130 -10.84 -3.65 -1.12
CA HIS A 130 -11.25 -5.01 -0.80
C HIS A 130 -10.24 -5.71 0.15
N PRO A 131 -10.69 -6.34 1.25
CA PRO A 131 -9.80 -6.93 2.27
C PRO A 131 -8.78 -7.94 1.73
N LYS A 132 -9.12 -8.67 0.66
CA LYS A 132 -8.20 -9.58 -0.05
C LYS A 132 -6.97 -8.83 -0.59
N ILE A 133 -7.19 -7.70 -1.27
CA ILE A 133 -6.13 -6.87 -1.86
C ILE A 133 -5.24 -6.31 -0.74
N VAL A 134 -5.85 -5.82 0.35
CA VAL A 134 -5.12 -5.34 1.52
C VAL A 134 -4.25 -6.45 2.10
N SER A 135 -4.81 -7.65 2.27
CA SER A 135 -4.11 -8.82 2.81
C SER A 135 -2.91 -9.23 1.95
N GLU A 136 -3.09 -9.27 0.63
CA GLU A 136 -2.03 -9.58 -0.34
C GLU A 136 -0.92 -8.53 -0.31
N ARG A 137 -1.28 -7.24 -0.36
CA ARG A 137 -0.32 -6.13 -0.26
C ARG A 137 0.49 -6.18 1.04
N LEU A 138 -0.14 -6.62 2.12
CA LEU A 138 0.51 -6.81 3.42
C LEU A 138 1.38 -8.09 3.43
N GLY A 139 1.06 -9.12 2.65
CA GLY A 139 1.74 -10.42 2.74
C GLY A 139 1.36 -11.16 4.03
N HIS A 140 0.06 -11.15 4.35
CA HIS A 140 -0.51 -12.07 5.33
C HIS A 140 -0.77 -13.41 4.63
N ALA A 141 -0.30 -14.52 5.22
CA ALA A 141 -0.57 -15.86 4.72
C ALA A 141 -2.06 -16.22 4.78
N ASP A 142 -2.80 -15.55 5.67
CA ASP A 142 -4.23 -15.75 5.86
C ASP A 142 -4.96 -14.41 5.84
N THR A 143 -5.98 -14.32 4.99
CA THR A 143 -6.86 -13.15 4.87
C THR A 143 -7.68 -12.89 6.12
N ARG A 144 -7.95 -13.94 6.93
CA ARG A 144 -8.63 -13.83 8.23
C ARG A 144 -7.91 -12.89 9.18
N ILE A 145 -6.57 -12.87 9.16
CA ILE A 145 -5.78 -11.93 9.99
C ILE A 145 -6.15 -10.47 9.69
N THR A 146 -6.44 -10.15 8.43
CA THR A 146 -6.85 -8.81 8.02
C THR A 146 -8.32 -8.56 8.38
N LEU A 147 -9.22 -9.50 8.08
CA LEU A 147 -10.64 -9.39 8.39
C LEU A 147 -10.90 -9.32 9.91
N ASP A 148 -10.33 -10.22 10.69
CA ASP A 148 -10.50 -10.28 12.15
C ASP A 148 -9.95 -9.02 12.84
N ARG A 149 -8.84 -8.47 12.33
CA ARG A 149 -8.21 -7.30 12.95
C ARG A 149 -8.88 -5.98 12.59
N TYR A 150 -9.55 -5.90 11.46
CA TYR A 150 -10.10 -4.64 10.94
C TYR A 150 -11.60 -4.69 10.62
N SER A 151 -12.30 -5.78 10.93
CA SER A 151 -13.76 -5.94 10.74
C SER A 151 -14.56 -4.79 11.34
N HIS A 152 -14.15 -4.29 12.50
CA HIS A 152 -14.75 -3.13 13.17
C HIS A 152 -14.68 -1.82 12.37
N LEU A 153 -13.81 -1.75 11.35
CA LEU A 153 -13.67 -0.62 10.43
C LEU A 153 -14.55 -0.76 9.17
N LEU A 154 -15.28 -1.87 9.06
CA LEU A 154 -16.27 -2.12 8.00
C LEU A 154 -17.73 -1.98 8.51
N PRO A 155 -18.10 -1.04 9.40
CA PRO A 155 -19.49 -0.91 9.80
C PRO A 155 -20.34 -0.48 8.60
N ASN A 156 -21.56 -0.99 8.54
CA ASN A 156 -22.64 -0.58 7.61
C ASN A 156 -22.49 -0.89 6.11
N MET A 157 -21.46 -1.65 5.70
CA MET A 157 -21.33 -2.07 4.28
C MET A 157 -22.56 -2.84 3.76
N GLN A 158 -23.29 -3.56 4.61
CA GLN A 158 -24.44 -4.36 4.17
C GLN A 158 -25.60 -3.51 3.63
N ARG A 159 -25.88 -2.36 4.25
CA ARG A 159 -26.95 -1.46 3.78
C ARG A 159 -26.52 -0.72 2.52
N GLU A 160 -25.30 -0.19 2.49
CA GLU A 160 -24.74 0.45 1.30
C GLU A 160 -24.64 -0.51 0.11
N VAL A 161 -24.29 -1.78 0.35
CA VAL A 161 -24.29 -2.83 -0.69
C VAL A 161 -25.70 -3.14 -1.16
N ALA A 162 -26.68 -3.26 -0.26
CA ALA A 162 -28.07 -3.50 -0.63
C ALA A 162 -28.65 -2.33 -1.44
N ASP A 163 -28.38 -1.10 -1.02
CA ASP A 163 -28.83 0.12 -1.71
C ASP A 163 -28.14 0.24 -3.07
N SER A 164 -26.81 0.07 -3.14
CA SER A 164 -26.07 0.09 -4.42
C SER A 164 -26.51 -1.03 -5.38
N PHE A 165 -26.79 -2.23 -4.87
CA PHE A 165 -27.31 -3.33 -5.66
C PHE A 165 -28.73 -3.07 -6.13
N GLY A 166 -29.56 -2.48 -5.27
CA GLY A 166 -30.91 -2.02 -5.61
C GLY A 166 -30.89 -0.97 -6.71
N ASP A 167 -30.02 0.04 -6.60
CA ASP A 167 -29.83 1.06 -7.62
C ASP A 167 -29.30 0.47 -8.94
N MET A 168 -28.41 -0.52 -8.89
CA MET A 168 -27.90 -1.18 -10.09
C MET A 168 -28.98 -2.01 -10.81
N LEU A 169 -29.84 -2.70 -10.07
CA LEU A 169 -30.90 -3.54 -10.65
C LEU A 169 -32.18 -2.79 -11.00
N PHE A 170 -32.49 -1.73 -10.25
CA PHE A 170 -33.80 -1.06 -10.28
C PHE A 170 -33.69 0.46 -10.51
N GLY A 171 -32.49 1.05 -10.47
CA GLY A 171 -32.25 2.50 -10.51
C GLY A 171 -31.98 3.09 -11.90
N SER A 172 -31.86 2.29 -12.96
CA SER A 172 -32.12 2.82 -14.30
C SER A 172 -33.63 2.88 -14.48
N GLU A 173 -34.19 4.09 -14.60
CA GLU A 173 -35.59 4.35 -14.92
C GLU A 173 -36.10 3.32 -15.94
N TYR A 174 -36.80 2.30 -15.45
CA TYR A 174 -37.77 1.62 -16.27
C TYR A 174 -38.82 2.69 -16.52
N LYS A 175 -38.72 3.39 -17.66
CA LYS A 175 -39.84 4.20 -18.17
C LYS A 175 -41.06 3.32 -18.05
N SER A 176 -41.98 3.71 -17.17
CA SER A 176 -43.18 2.94 -16.99
C SER A 176 -43.88 2.86 -18.34
N LYS A 177 -44.72 1.84 -18.56
CA LYS A 177 -45.47 1.74 -19.82
C LYS A 177 -46.22 3.04 -20.15
N GLN A 178 -46.61 3.81 -19.12
CA GLN A 178 -47.24 5.12 -19.25
C GLN A 178 -46.28 6.23 -19.69
N ASP A 179 -45.01 6.21 -19.29
CA ASP A 179 -44.00 7.19 -19.72
C ASP A 179 -43.62 7.00 -21.18
N VAL A 180 -43.52 5.73 -21.61
CA VAL A 180 -43.32 5.39 -23.03
C VAL A 180 -44.53 5.84 -23.85
N ILE A 181 -45.76 5.58 -23.40
CA ILE A 181 -46.98 6.00 -24.12
C ILE A 181 -47.04 7.52 -24.27
N LYS A 182 -46.75 8.31 -23.22
CA LYS A 182 -46.75 9.78 -23.30
C LYS A 182 -45.71 10.33 -24.28
N GLU A 183 -44.54 9.72 -24.35
CA GLU A 183 -43.49 10.10 -25.30
C GLU A 183 -43.92 9.81 -26.74
N TRP A 184 -44.53 8.66 -27.00
CA TRP A 184 -45.09 8.31 -28.31
C TRP A 184 -46.25 9.22 -28.71
N GLU A 185 -47.17 9.56 -27.80
CA GLU A 185 -48.26 10.50 -28.07
C GLU A 185 -47.75 11.91 -28.41
N SER A 186 -46.71 12.37 -27.70
CA SER A 186 -46.05 13.65 -27.99
C SER A 186 -45.40 13.65 -29.37
N ILE A 187 -44.68 12.58 -29.73
CA ILE A 187 -44.07 12.43 -31.06
C ILE A 187 -45.15 12.38 -32.15
N LEU A 188 -46.22 11.60 -31.95
CA LEU A 188 -47.34 11.53 -32.90
C LEU A 188 -48.00 12.89 -33.12
N TYR A 189 -48.21 13.66 -32.04
CA TYR A 189 -48.81 14.99 -32.11
C TYR A 189 -47.97 15.98 -32.94
N HIS A 190 -46.64 15.91 -32.85
CA HIS A 190 -45.75 16.78 -33.62
C HIS A 190 -45.62 16.34 -35.08
N VAL A 191 -45.64 15.03 -35.36
CA VAL A 191 -45.57 14.49 -36.74
C VAL A 191 -46.88 14.71 -37.50
N THR A 192 -48.03 14.73 -36.81
CA THR A 192 -49.35 14.92 -37.43
C THR A 192 -49.77 16.37 -37.61
N LYS A 193 -48.99 17.33 -37.08
CA LYS A 193 -49.22 18.78 -37.21
C LYS A 193 -48.22 19.49 -38.13
N ALA A 194 -47.33 18.76 -38.80
CA ALA A 194 -46.48 19.22 -39.90
C ALA A 194 -47.06 18.77 -41.24
#